data_AF-A0A3M1Q6G0-F1
#
_entry.id   AF-A0A3M1Q6G0-F1
#
_cell.length_a   1.000
_cell.length_b   1.000
_cell.length_c   1.000
_cell.angle_alpha   90.00
_cell.angle_beta   90.00
_cell.angle_gamma   90.00
#
_symmetry.space_group_name_H-M   'P 1'
#
loop_
_entity.id
_entity.type
_entity.pdbx_description
1 polymer ?
#
loop_
_entity_poly.entity_id
_entity_poly.type
_entity_poly.pdbx_seq_one_letter_code
_entity_poly.pdbx_strand_id
1 'polypeptide(L)'
;MIDIAREQSPSETWLADLLRRTADAGFQALGLYLEHRYAYPSAPWAAAPGCVTPDMIARLRPIARSAGVRMIPFLNTLGHMEGFIRTRGGEWLAEGRALYSAQICPSRQDCVRFARGLVSDALDA
;
A
#
# COMPACT_ATOMS: atom_id res chain seq x y z
N MET A 1 -3.44 -11.66 -6.08
CA MET A 1 -2.94 -10.56 -5.23
C MET A 1 -1.46 -10.80 -5.02
N ILE A 2 -0.64 -9.76 -5.08
CA ILE A 2 0.78 -9.81 -4.78
C ILE A 2 1.09 -9.09 -3.48
N ASP A 3 1.96 -9.68 -2.66
CA ASP A 3 2.50 -9.07 -1.44
C ASP A 3 3.68 -8.16 -1.79
N ILE A 4 3.49 -6.85 -1.64
CA ILE A 4 4.56 -5.84 -1.78
C ILE A 4 5.07 -5.42 -0.39
N ALA A 5 4.29 -5.67 0.66
CA ALA A 5 4.55 -5.26 2.02
C ALA A 5 5.77 -5.94 2.67
N ARG A 6 6.11 -7.16 2.24
CA ARG A 6 7.22 -7.97 2.79
C ARG A 6 8.54 -7.77 2.05
N GLU A 7 9.06 -6.55 2.13
CA GLU A 7 10.40 -6.16 1.63
C GLU A 7 10.59 -6.23 0.11
N GLN A 8 9.51 -6.39 -0.66
CA GLN A 8 9.59 -6.36 -2.12
C GLN A 8 9.74 -4.92 -2.62
N SER A 9 10.59 -4.74 -3.61
CA SER A 9 10.78 -3.47 -4.33
C SER A 9 10.57 -3.72 -5.83
N PRO A 10 9.35 -4.05 -6.27
CA PRO A 10 9.10 -4.38 -7.66
C PRO A 10 9.36 -3.16 -8.56
N SER A 11 10.03 -3.39 -9.69
CA SER A 11 10.19 -2.34 -10.69
C SER A 11 8.90 -2.11 -11.47
N GLU A 12 8.75 -0.92 -12.04
CA GLU A 12 7.61 -0.59 -12.91
C GLU A 12 7.50 -1.55 -14.10
N THR A 13 8.64 -1.87 -14.73
CA THR A 13 8.69 -2.85 -15.84
C THR A 13 8.17 -4.22 -15.42
N TRP A 14 8.53 -4.66 -14.21
CA TRP A 14 8.10 -5.95 -13.69
C TRP A 14 6.59 -5.96 -13.37
N LEU A 15 6.07 -4.88 -12.78
CA LEU A 15 4.62 -4.73 -12.54
C LEU A 15 3.83 -4.67 -13.85
N ALA A 16 4.35 -3.99 -14.89
CA ALA A 16 3.74 -3.97 -16.20
C ALA A 16 3.68 -5.37 -16.85
N ASP A 17 4.75 -6.17 -16.70
CA ASP A 17 4.77 -7.56 -17.14
C ASP A 17 3.75 -8.42 -16.37
N LEU A 18 3.68 -8.24 -15.06
CA LEU A 18 2.70 -8.93 -14.21
C LEU A 18 1.26 -8.62 -14.61
N LEU A 19 0.95 -7.38 -14.99
CA LEU A 19 -0.39 -7.00 -15.49
C LEU A 19 -0.76 -7.76 -16.77
N ARG A 20 0.17 -7.89 -17.72
CA ARG A 20 -0.05 -8.66 -18.95
C ARG A 20 -0.26 -10.13 -18.64
N ARG A 21 0.61 -10.73 -17.81
CA ARG A 21 0.48 -12.12 -17.38
C ARG A 21 -0.84 -12.39 -16.65
N THR A 22 -1.31 -11.42 -15.87
CA THR A 22 -2.60 -11.50 -15.18
C THR A 22 -3.75 -11.62 -16.20
N ALA A 23 -3.71 -10.79 -17.26
CA ALA A 23 -4.66 -10.86 -18.36
C ALA A 23 -4.57 -12.18 -19.14
N ASP A 24 -3.36 -12.61 -19.50
CA ASP A 24 -3.10 -13.86 -20.24
C ASP A 24 -3.60 -15.09 -19.46
N ALA A 25 -3.53 -15.04 -18.12
CA ALA A 25 -4.07 -16.05 -17.23
C ALA A 25 -5.60 -15.98 -17.05
N GLY A 26 -6.29 -15.05 -17.72
CA GLY A 26 -7.75 -14.90 -17.69
C GLY A 26 -8.29 -14.11 -16.49
N PHE A 27 -7.43 -13.48 -15.68
CA PHE A 27 -7.87 -12.66 -14.55
C PHE A 27 -8.15 -11.21 -14.97
N GLN A 28 -9.17 -10.62 -14.38
CA GLN A 28 -9.61 -9.24 -14.68
C GLN A 28 -9.13 -8.23 -13.62
N ALA A 29 -8.40 -8.67 -12.61
CA ALA A 29 -7.92 -7.82 -11.54
C ALA A 29 -6.61 -8.33 -10.92
N LEU A 30 -5.74 -7.38 -10.58
CA LEU A 30 -4.52 -7.59 -9.82
C LEU A 30 -4.61 -6.79 -8.51
N GLY A 31 -4.70 -7.51 -7.39
CA GLY A 31 -4.60 -6.92 -6.05
C GLY A 31 -3.14 -6.63 -5.68
N LEU A 32 -2.85 -5.42 -5.19
CA LEU A 32 -1.55 -4.99 -4.69
C LEU A 32 -1.65 -4.83 -3.17
N TYR A 33 -0.99 -5.68 -2.39
CA TYR A 33 -0.98 -5.57 -0.92
C TYR A 33 0.17 -4.66 -0.47
N LEU A 34 -0.17 -3.48 0.07
CA LEU A 34 0.76 -2.34 0.14
C LEU A 34 1.34 -2.07 1.53
N GLU A 35 0.56 -2.22 2.62
CA GLU A 35 0.93 -1.73 3.97
C GLU A 35 1.66 -0.37 3.93
N HIS A 36 2.89 -0.28 4.43
CA HIS A 36 3.76 0.92 4.43
C HIS A 36 4.66 1.01 3.19
N ARG A 37 4.59 0.04 2.28
CA ARG A 37 5.42 -0.07 1.05
C ARG A 37 4.80 0.63 -0.15
N TYR A 38 3.93 1.60 0.12
CA TYR A 38 3.46 2.59 -0.83
C TYR A 38 3.78 3.99 -0.30
N ALA A 39 4.20 4.89 -1.17
CA ALA A 39 4.53 6.27 -0.81
C ALA A 39 3.27 7.13 -0.61
N TYR A 40 2.55 6.92 0.49
CA TYR A 40 1.36 7.69 0.85
C TYR A 40 1.68 9.18 1.05
N PRO A 41 1.05 10.10 0.29
CA PRO A 41 1.13 11.54 0.54
C PRO A 41 0.74 11.96 1.97
N SER A 42 -0.21 11.26 2.59
CA SER A 42 -0.64 11.52 3.98
C SER A 42 0.31 10.95 5.04
N ALA A 43 1.25 10.08 4.65
CA ALA A 43 2.24 9.47 5.53
C ALA A 43 3.66 9.48 4.91
N PRO A 44 4.20 10.66 4.51
CA PRO A 44 5.46 10.74 3.78
C PRO A 44 6.66 10.24 4.61
N TRP A 45 6.54 10.31 5.94
CA TRP A 45 7.53 9.80 6.89
C TRP A 45 7.66 8.27 6.87
N ALA A 46 6.66 7.55 6.36
CA ALA A 46 6.64 6.09 6.29
C ALA A 46 7.22 5.52 4.97
N ALA A 47 7.49 6.38 3.98
CA ALA A 47 7.94 5.95 2.67
C ALA A 47 9.35 5.33 2.73
N ALA A 48 9.44 4.01 2.57
CA ALA A 48 10.70 3.28 2.53
C ALA A 48 11.33 3.31 1.12
N PRO A 49 12.66 3.20 1.00
CA PRO A 49 13.32 3.07 -0.30
C PRO A 49 12.74 1.91 -1.13
N GLY A 50 12.46 2.17 -2.41
CA GLY A 50 11.91 1.18 -3.33
C GLY A 50 10.42 0.85 -3.13
N CYS A 51 9.70 1.62 -2.32
CA CYS A 51 8.24 1.53 -2.26
C CYS A 51 7.60 1.87 -3.61
N VAL A 52 6.38 1.36 -3.82
CA VAL A 52 5.55 1.75 -4.96
C VAL A 52 5.10 3.20 -4.75
N THR A 53 5.13 4.02 -5.79
CA THR A 53 4.75 5.44 -5.70
C THR A 53 3.44 5.74 -6.44
N PRO A 54 2.72 6.81 -6.09
CA PRO A 54 1.57 7.28 -6.85
C PRO A 54 1.90 7.47 -8.34
N ASP A 55 3.05 8.08 -8.66
CA ASP A 55 3.49 8.27 -10.04
C ASP A 55 3.70 6.95 -10.81
N MET A 56 4.21 5.92 -10.13
CA MET A 56 4.35 4.59 -10.72
C MET A 56 2.97 3.99 -11.03
N ILE A 57 2.01 4.11 -10.11
CA ILE A 57 0.63 3.66 -10.32
C ILE A 57 -0.02 4.41 -11.49
N ALA A 58 0.17 5.73 -11.57
CA ALA A 58 -0.34 6.55 -12.66
C ALA A 58 0.20 6.11 -14.03
N ARG A 59 1.49 5.75 -14.13
CA ARG A 59 2.11 5.21 -15.35
C ARG A 59 1.67 3.79 -15.69
N LEU A 60 1.38 2.95 -14.69
CA LEU A 60 0.88 1.58 -14.88
C LEU A 60 -0.60 1.53 -15.29
N ARG A 61 -1.40 2.53 -14.87
CA ARG A 61 -2.85 2.60 -15.16
C ARG A 61 -3.22 2.43 -16.63
N PRO A 62 -2.62 3.13 -17.61
CA PRO A 62 -2.92 2.91 -19.02
C PRO A 62 -2.57 1.49 -19.50
N ILE A 63 -1.50 0.88 -18.95
CA ILE A 63 -1.09 -0.49 -19.29
C ILE A 63 -2.13 -1.48 -18.76
N ALA A 64 -2.53 -1.34 -17.49
CA ALA A 64 -3.56 -2.16 -16.87
C ALA A 64 -4.88 -2.09 -17.64
N ARG A 65 -5.29 -0.86 -18.03
CA ARG A 65 -6.50 -0.62 -18.83
C ARG A 65 -6.43 -1.31 -20.19
N SER A 66 -5.32 -1.17 -20.92
CA SER A 66 -5.14 -1.81 -22.23
C SER A 66 -5.13 -3.35 -22.13
N ALA A 67 -4.65 -3.89 -21.01
CA ALA A 67 -4.69 -5.33 -20.72
C ALA A 67 -6.06 -5.82 -20.20
N GLY A 68 -7.03 -4.94 -19.96
CA GLY A 68 -8.33 -5.31 -19.38
C GLY A 68 -8.25 -5.72 -17.90
N VAL A 69 -7.20 -5.31 -17.18
CA VAL A 69 -6.95 -5.66 -15.78
C VAL A 69 -7.16 -4.45 -14.88
N ARG A 70 -7.94 -4.61 -13.80
CA ARG A 70 -8.08 -3.60 -12.74
C ARG A 70 -6.98 -3.75 -11.70
N MET A 71 -6.28 -2.68 -11.37
CA MET A 71 -5.42 -2.65 -10.18
C MET A 71 -6.27 -2.34 -8.95
N ILE A 72 -6.16 -3.16 -7.91
CA ILE A 72 -6.92 -2.99 -6.67
C ILE A 72 -5.94 -2.82 -5.51
N PRO A 73 -5.92 -1.68 -4.79
CA PRO A 73 -5.11 -1.53 -3.61
C PRO A 73 -5.69 -2.35 -2.46
N PHE A 74 -4.85 -3.17 -1.81
CA PHE A 74 -5.17 -3.87 -0.58
C PHE A 74 -4.43 -3.16 0.55
N LEU A 75 -5.21 -2.53 1.42
CA LEU A 75 -4.73 -1.65 2.49
C LEU A 75 -5.06 -2.22 3.85
N ASN A 76 -4.23 -1.84 4.82
CA ASN A 76 -4.43 -2.11 6.22
C ASN A 76 -4.84 -0.82 6.93
N THR A 77 -5.89 -0.90 7.73
CA THR A 77 -6.46 0.25 8.47
C THR A 77 -6.64 -0.04 9.96
N LEU A 78 -6.22 -1.22 10.42
CA LEU A 78 -6.29 -1.62 11.82
C LEU A 78 -5.07 -2.46 12.23
N GLY A 79 -5.02 -3.72 11.77
CA GLY A 79 -3.90 -4.64 12.00
C GLY A 79 -2.93 -4.70 10.81
N HIS A 80 -1.78 -5.33 11.00
CA HIS A 80 -0.63 -5.32 10.08
C HIS A 80 -0.07 -3.91 9.81
N MET A 81 0.02 -3.12 10.87
CA MET A 81 0.46 -1.73 10.84
C MET A 81 1.88 -1.57 11.39
N GLU A 82 2.61 -2.67 11.61
CA GLU A 82 3.97 -2.71 12.18
C GLU A 82 4.93 -1.84 11.40
N GLY A 83 4.85 -1.83 10.06
CA GLY A 83 5.74 -1.03 9.23
C GLY A 83 5.57 0.47 9.46
N PHE A 84 4.33 0.93 9.66
CA PHE A 84 4.05 2.30 10.07
C PHE A 84 4.49 2.55 11.52
N ILE A 85 4.10 1.68 12.45
CA ILE A 85 4.37 1.82 13.89
C ILE A 85 5.88 1.85 14.20
N ARG A 86 6.68 1.04 13.50
CA ARG A 86 8.12 0.91 13.70
C ARG A 86 8.93 1.95 12.93
N THR A 87 8.33 2.67 11.99
CA THR A 87 9.02 3.78 11.34
C THR A 87 9.06 4.97 12.28
N ARG A 88 10.21 5.65 12.35
CA ARG A 88 10.45 6.77 13.26
C ARG A 88 9.36 7.83 13.12
N GLY A 89 8.69 8.14 14.23
CA GLY A 89 7.57 9.08 14.26
C GLY A 89 6.19 8.44 14.07
N GLY A 90 6.12 7.12 13.91
CA GLY A 90 4.89 6.34 13.80
C GLY A 90 4.46 5.65 15.11
N GLU A 91 5.27 5.70 16.16
CA GLU A 91 5.05 4.97 17.42
C GLU A 91 3.72 5.36 18.08
N TRP A 92 3.26 6.59 17.87
CA TRP A 92 1.98 7.10 18.36
C TRP A 92 0.77 6.36 17.79
N LEU A 93 0.91 5.63 16.69
CA LEU A 93 -0.18 4.87 16.08
C LEU A 93 -0.58 3.65 16.93
N ALA A 94 0.36 3.06 17.67
CA ALA A 94 0.16 1.80 18.38
C ALA A 94 -1.05 1.83 19.33
N GLU A 95 -1.84 0.75 19.30
CA GLU A 95 -2.99 0.57 20.19
C GLU A 95 -2.60 0.50 21.68
N GLY A 96 -1.42 -0.05 21.97
CA GLY A 96 -0.94 -0.21 23.34
C GLY A 96 0.58 -0.21 23.43
N ARG A 97 1.09 -0.40 24.65
CA ARG A 97 2.53 -0.38 24.97
C ARG A 97 3.28 -1.69 24.68
N ALA A 98 2.61 -2.66 24.07
CA ALA A 98 3.24 -3.94 23.76
C ALA A 98 4.36 -3.76 22.74
N LEU A 99 5.51 -4.41 23.00
CA LEU A 99 6.76 -4.26 22.22
C LEU A 99 6.67 -4.72 20.76
N TYR A 100 5.53 -5.26 20.33
CA TYR A 100 5.31 -5.72 18.96
C TYR A 100 3.88 -5.42 18.50
N SER A 101 3.32 -4.28 18.91
CA SER A 101 1.99 -3.88 18.44
C SER A 101 1.95 -3.85 16.91
N ALA A 102 1.06 -4.68 16.35
CA ALA A 102 0.72 -4.71 14.94
C ALA A 102 -0.53 -3.89 14.63
N GLN A 103 -1.14 -3.32 15.66
CA GLN A 103 -2.45 -2.69 15.57
C GLN A 103 -2.35 -1.20 15.89
N ILE A 104 -3.06 -0.39 15.11
CA ILE A 104 -3.31 1.01 15.47
C ILE A 104 -4.49 1.13 16.43
N CYS A 105 -4.56 2.20 17.21
CA CYS A 105 -5.64 2.43 18.17
C CYS A 105 -6.95 2.90 17.51
N PRO A 106 -8.01 2.08 17.35
CA PRO A 106 -9.21 2.49 16.63
C PRO A 106 -10.06 3.54 17.38
N SER A 107 -9.88 3.68 18.70
CA SER A 107 -10.61 4.67 19.51
C SER A 107 -9.99 6.07 19.44
N ARG A 108 -8.76 6.21 18.93
CA ARG A 108 -8.08 7.51 18.79
C ARG A 108 -8.41 8.14 17.45
N GLN A 109 -8.98 9.34 17.48
CA GLN A 109 -9.42 10.06 16.28
C GLN A 109 -8.26 10.36 15.30
N ASP A 110 -7.04 10.56 15.79
CA ASP A 110 -5.86 10.70 14.93
C ASP A 110 -5.55 9.43 14.12
N CYS A 111 -5.71 8.24 14.72
CA CYS A 111 -5.53 6.97 14.02
C CYS A 111 -6.62 6.75 12.96
N VAL A 112 -7.87 7.16 13.25
CA VAL A 112 -8.96 7.12 12.26
C VAL A 112 -8.69 8.09 11.10
N ARG A 113 -8.22 9.31 11.39
CA ARG A 113 -7.82 10.28 10.36
C ARG A 113 -6.69 9.74 9.50
N PHE A 114 -5.68 9.13 10.12
CA PHE A 114 -4.57 8.49 9.44
C PHE A 114 -5.05 7.39 8.49
N ALA A 115 -5.88 6.46 8.96
CA ALA A 115 -6.42 5.37 8.13
C ALA A 115 -7.24 5.90 6.94
N ARG A 116 -8.01 6.98 7.13
CA ARG A 116 -8.74 7.65 6.03
C ARG A 116 -7.78 8.27 5.01
N GLY A 117 -6.70 8.90 5.47
CA GLY A 117 -5.65 9.42 4.60
C GLY A 117 -5.06 8.34 3.69
N LEU A 118 -4.71 7.19 4.25
CA LEU A 118 -4.20 6.05 3.47
C LEU A 118 -5.18 5.59 2.38
N VAL A 119 -6.48 5.56 2.70
CA VAL A 119 -7.52 5.17 1.73
C VAL A 119 -7.66 6.21 0.63
N SER A 120 -7.74 7.50 0.97
CA SER A 120 -7.82 8.59 -0.01
C SER A 120 -6.63 8.57 -0.96
N ASP A 121 -5.42 8.51 -0.42
CA ASP A 121 -4.17 8.48 -1.19
C ASP A 121 -4.09 7.32 -2.20
N ALA A 122 -4.64 6.15 -1.85
CA ALA A 122 -4.64 4.98 -2.72
C ALA A 122 -5.73 5.03 -3.81
N LEU A 123 -6.83 5.77 -3.56
CA LEU A 123 -7.91 5.96 -4.52
C LEU A 123 -7.62 7.10 -5.51
N ASP A 124 -6.88 8.12 -5.07
CA ASP A 124 -6.54 9.32 -5.86
C ASP A 124 -5.32 9.12 -6.78
N ALA A 125 -4.59 8.00 -6.62
CA ALA A 125 -3.49 7.58 -7.50
C ALA A 125 -3.98 7.19 -8.90
#